data_AF-X1CY15-F1
#
_entry.id   AF-X1CY15-F1
#
_cell.length_a   1.000
_cell.length_b   1.000
_cell.length_c   1.000
_cell.angle_alpha   90.00
_cell.angle_beta   90.00
_cell.angle_gamma   90.00
#
_symmetry.space_group_name_H-M   'P 1'
#
loop_
_entity.id
_entity.type
_entity.pdbx_description
1 polymer ?
#
loop_
_entity_poly.entity_id
_entity_poly.type
_entity_poly.pdbx_seq_one_letter_code
_entity_poly.pdbx_strand_id
1 'polypeptide(L)'
;DNLLIIQDILTKEIIADRKGIGSARARLGLIFGNNWDRLVGLADYHLFSIGDTAVTPAGLVKMLFILGMALGISWLIRYLLARGLRRKRAAQSPAFYTLGRILHYIIVMAGSFAALGSIGIDFTSFALIAGALSVGIGFSLQAIVSNFVSGLILLFEGTLRVGDFIEMDGDLRGVVKEINTRATVINTRLRCHIDRN
;
A
#
# COMPACT_ATOMS: atom_id res chain seq x y z
N ASP A 1 -8.51 -0.71 65.45
CA ASP A 1 -9.79 -1.37 65.11
C ASP A 1 -10.27 -1.10 63.68
N ASN A 2 -10.38 0.15 63.24
CA ASN A 2 -10.87 0.46 61.86
C ASN A 2 -9.97 -0.03 60.71
N LEU A 3 -8.65 -0.11 60.89
CA LEU A 3 -7.74 -0.54 59.82
C LEU A 3 -7.86 -2.05 59.49
N LEU A 4 -8.18 -2.87 60.48
CA LEU A 4 -8.36 -4.32 60.30
C LEU A 4 -9.66 -4.64 59.56
N ILE A 5 -10.70 -3.83 59.81
CA ILE A 5 -11.99 -3.94 59.11
C ILE A 5 -11.81 -3.59 57.63
N ILE A 6 -11.03 -2.55 57.31
CA ILE A 6 -10.76 -2.15 55.93
C ILE A 6 -9.95 -3.23 55.19
N GLN A 7 -8.98 -3.87 55.84
CA GLN A 7 -8.23 -4.97 55.22
C GLN A 7 -9.09 -6.23 55.00
N ASP A 8 -9.99 -6.59 55.92
CA ASP A 8 -10.90 -7.73 55.75
C ASP A 8 -11.88 -7.52 54.58
N ILE A 9 -12.42 -6.30 54.45
CA ILE A 9 -13.32 -5.94 53.34
C ILE A 9 -12.58 -6.00 52.00
N LEU A 10 -11.40 -5.37 51.90
CA LEU A 10 -10.60 -5.39 50.66
C LEU A 10 -10.16 -6.81 50.29
N THR A 11 -9.79 -7.64 51.26
CA THR A 11 -9.35 -9.01 51.00
C THR A 11 -10.52 -9.88 50.52
N LYS A 12 -11.71 -9.75 51.12
CA LYS A 12 -12.90 -10.47 50.66
C LYS A 12 -13.33 -10.08 49.25
N GLU A 13 -13.23 -8.80 48.91
CA GLU A 13 -13.62 -8.29 47.59
C GLU A 13 -12.65 -8.76 46.49
N ILE A 14 -11.33 -8.75 46.77
CA ILE A 14 -10.32 -9.29 45.84
C ILE A 14 -10.49 -10.81 45.62
N ILE A 15 -10.83 -11.57 46.67
CA ILE A 15 -11.04 -13.02 46.55
C ILE A 15 -12.33 -13.34 45.78
N ALA A 16 -13.38 -12.53 45.95
CA ALA A 16 -14.64 -12.69 45.23
C ALA A 16 -14.49 -12.46 43.71
N ASP A 17 -13.77 -11.41 43.31
CA ASP A 17 -13.52 -11.09 41.91
C ASP A 17 -12.70 -12.18 41.20
N ARG A 18 -11.66 -12.71 41.87
CA ARG A 18 -10.81 -13.78 41.32
C ARG A 18 -11.59 -15.08 41.04
N LYS A 19 -12.60 -15.41 41.86
CA LYS A 19 -13.48 -16.57 41.64
C LYS A 19 -14.50 -16.34 40.51
N GLY A 20 -15.00 -15.10 40.37
CA GLY A 20 -15.88 -14.71 39.27
C GLY A 20 -15.24 -14.92 37.90
N ILE A 21 -13.98 -14.49 37.74
CA ILE A 21 -13.22 -14.60 36.48
C ILE A 21 -12.95 -16.06 36.09
N GLY A 22 -12.68 -16.94 37.06
CA GLY A 22 -12.49 -18.38 36.80
C GLY A 22 -13.76 -19.06 36.26
N SER A 23 -14.92 -18.70 36.81
CA SER A 23 -16.21 -19.23 36.35
C SER A 23 -16.63 -18.66 34.99
N ALA A 24 -16.25 -17.42 34.66
CA ALA A 24 -16.47 -16.82 33.35
C ALA A 24 -15.66 -17.51 32.25
N ARG A 25 -14.39 -17.86 32.52
CA ARG A 25 -13.57 -18.66 31.60
C ARG A 25 -14.11 -20.07 31.40
N ALA A 26 -14.61 -20.72 32.45
CA ALA A 26 -15.23 -22.04 32.35
C ALA A 26 -16.55 -22.00 31.55
N ARG A 27 -17.39 -20.97 31.75
CA ARG A 27 -18.64 -20.78 30.99
C ARG A 27 -18.39 -20.43 29.53
N LEU A 28 -17.37 -19.63 29.23
CA LEU A 28 -16.93 -19.37 27.87
C LEU A 28 -16.38 -20.64 27.20
N GLY A 29 -15.61 -21.45 27.93
CA GLY A 29 -15.11 -22.74 27.46
C GLY A 29 -16.20 -23.75 27.12
N LEU A 30 -17.32 -23.77 27.86
CA LEU A 30 -18.45 -24.69 27.60
C LEU A 30 -19.31 -24.25 26.41
N ILE A 31 -19.44 -22.95 26.14
CA ILE A 31 -20.15 -22.42 24.96
C ILE A 31 -19.29 -22.56 23.70
N PHE A 32 -17.97 -22.36 23.80
CA PHE A 32 -17.04 -22.50 22.67
C PHE A 32 -16.65 -23.95 22.35
N GLY A 33 -16.35 -24.78 23.35
CA GLY A 33 -15.74 -26.09 23.15
C GLY A 33 -16.60 -27.10 22.39
N ASN A 34 -17.87 -27.24 22.76
CA ASN A 34 -18.73 -28.28 22.16
C ASN A 34 -19.33 -27.90 20.80
N ASN A 35 -19.38 -26.60 20.49
CA ASN A 35 -19.84 -26.12 19.19
C ASN A 35 -18.71 -26.07 18.16
N TRP A 36 -17.47 -25.93 18.61
CA TRP A 36 -16.29 -25.88 17.73
C TRP A 36 -16.09 -27.17 16.97
N ASP A 37 -16.18 -28.33 17.65
CA ASP A 37 -16.00 -29.63 17.00
C ASP A 37 -17.15 -29.97 16.03
N ARG A 38 -18.36 -29.45 16.30
CA ARG A 38 -19.52 -29.59 15.40
C ARG A 38 -19.44 -28.67 14.18
N LEU A 39 -18.92 -27.45 14.35
CA LEU A 39 -18.67 -26.52 13.25
C LEU A 39 -17.53 -26.99 12.35
N VAL A 40 -16.49 -27.60 12.92
CA VAL A 40 -15.40 -28.25 12.18
C VAL A 40 -15.89 -29.51 11.46
N GLY A 41 -16.74 -30.33 12.10
CA GLY A 41 -17.35 -31.50 11.46
C GLY A 41 -18.34 -31.17 10.33
N LEU A 42 -19.05 -30.05 10.40
CA LEU A 42 -19.89 -29.54 9.31
C LEU A 42 -19.07 -28.88 8.18
N ALA A 43 -17.85 -28.42 8.47
CA ALA A 43 -16.93 -27.84 7.48
C ALA A 43 -16.30 -28.90 6.55
N ASP A 44 -16.38 -30.19 6.91
CA ASP A 44 -15.86 -31.33 6.17
C ASP A 44 -16.91 -32.00 5.25
N TYR A 45 -18.14 -31.50 5.21
CA TYR A 45 -19.15 -32.03 4.30
C TYR A 45 -18.98 -31.46 2.88
N HIS A 46 -18.58 -32.36 1.97
CA HIS A 46 -18.61 -32.21 0.52
C HIS A 46 -20.02 -31.85 0.04
N LEU A 47 -20.30 -30.57 -0.24
CA LEU A 47 -21.63 -30.18 -0.73
C LEU A 47 -21.69 -29.90 -2.24
N PHE A 48 -20.61 -29.56 -2.95
CA PHE A 48 -20.64 -29.42 -4.42
C PHE A 48 -19.25 -29.56 -5.07
N SER A 49 -19.15 -30.37 -6.13
CA SER A 49 -17.98 -30.44 -7.03
C SER A 49 -18.28 -29.59 -8.27
N ILE A 50 -17.61 -28.46 -8.43
CA ILE A 50 -17.57 -27.72 -9.69
C ILE A 50 -16.25 -28.14 -10.35
N GLY A 51 -16.30 -29.17 -11.20
CA GLY A 51 -15.11 -29.81 -11.78
C GLY A 51 -14.37 -30.72 -10.78
N ASP A 52 -13.03 -30.65 -10.75
CA ASP A 52 -12.11 -31.46 -9.94
C ASP A 52 -11.71 -30.84 -8.58
N THR A 53 -12.30 -29.70 -8.19
CA THR A 53 -12.04 -29.08 -6.88
C THR A 53 -13.31 -29.07 -6.04
N ALA A 54 -13.29 -29.83 -4.94
CA ALA A 54 -14.37 -29.83 -3.97
C ALA A 54 -14.38 -28.47 -3.25
N VAL A 55 -15.39 -27.65 -3.53
CA VAL A 55 -15.61 -26.39 -2.84
C VAL A 55 -16.13 -26.71 -1.45
N THR A 56 -15.21 -26.81 -0.49
CA THR A 56 -15.54 -27.05 0.91
C THR A 56 -16.06 -25.77 1.57
N PRO A 57 -16.94 -25.85 2.58
CA PRO A 57 -17.30 -24.71 3.42
C PRO A 57 -16.05 -24.00 4.01
N ALA A 58 -14.98 -24.76 4.27
CA ALA A 58 -13.67 -24.22 4.65
C ALA A 58 -13.05 -23.31 3.57
N GLY A 59 -13.23 -23.62 2.28
CA GLY A 59 -12.81 -22.80 1.16
C GLY A 59 -13.53 -21.45 1.10
N LEU A 60 -14.84 -21.42 1.42
CA LEU A 60 -15.60 -20.18 1.50
C LEU A 60 -15.15 -19.28 2.65
N VAL A 61 -14.84 -19.87 3.82
CA VAL A 61 -14.29 -19.12 4.95
C VAL A 61 -12.90 -18.56 4.61
N LYS A 62 -12.04 -19.36 3.95
CA LYS A 62 -10.72 -18.90 3.46
C LYS A 62 -10.87 -17.76 2.45
N MET A 63 -11.79 -17.88 1.48
CA MET A 63 -12.08 -16.82 0.50
C MET A 63 -12.50 -15.53 1.20
N LEU A 64 -13.46 -15.60 2.11
CA LEU A 64 -13.96 -14.43 2.83
C LEU A 64 -12.86 -13.80 3.69
N PHE A 65 -12.00 -14.62 4.30
CA PHE A 65 -10.85 -14.15 5.07
C PHE A 65 -9.82 -13.45 4.19
N ILE A 66 -9.44 -14.03 3.04
CA ILE A 66 -8.50 -13.43 2.08
C ILE A 66 -9.07 -12.11 1.53
N LEU A 67 -10.35 -12.10 1.15
CA LEU A 67 -11.01 -10.90 0.65
C LEU A 67 -11.09 -9.82 1.73
N GLY A 68 -11.45 -10.20 2.97
CA GLY A 68 -11.48 -9.31 4.13
C GLY A 68 -10.11 -8.71 4.44
N MET A 69 -9.04 -9.52 4.38
CA MET A 69 -7.67 -9.04 4.51
C MET A 69 -7.28 -8.08 3.39
N ALA A 70 -7.59 -8.40 2.13
CA ALA A 70 -7.28 -7.54 1.00
C ALA A 70 -7.99 -6.18 1.11
N LEU A 71 -9.27 -6.17 1.48
CA LEU A 71 -10.03 -4.94 1.75
C LEU A 71 -9.44 -4.18 2.94
N GLY A 72 -9.07 -4.89 4.02
CA GLY A 72 -8.44 -4.30 5.21
C GLY A 72 -7.10 -3.64 4.90
N ILE A 73 -6.23 -4.29 4.14
CA ILE A 73 -4.94 -3.76 3.67
C ILE A 73 -5.19 -2.53 2.79
N SER A 74 -6.13 -2.60 1.86
CA SER A 74 -6.47 -1.49 0.96
C SER A 74 -7.00 -0.28 1.74
N TRP A 75 -7.81 -0.51 2.77
CA TRP A 75 -8.33 0.51 3.66
C TRP A 75 -7.23 1.11 4.54
N LEU A 76 -6.33 0.26 5.08
CA LEU A 76 -5.17 0.68 5.87
C LEU A 76 -4.22 1.56 5.05
N ILE A 77 -3.91 1.17 3.82
CA ILE A 77 -3.07 1.95 2.91
C ILE A 77 -3.72 3.31 2.65
N ARG A 78 -5.00 3.36 2.28
CA ARG A 78 -5.71 4.65 2.10
C ARG A 78 -5.71 5.50 3.36
N TYR A 79 -5.95 4.89 4.51
CA TYR A 79 -5.95 5.58 5.80
C TYR A 79 -4.58 6.17 6.14
N LEU A 80 -3.50 5.41 5.93
CA LEU A 80 -2.13 5.86 6.15
C LEU A 80 -1.74 6.97 5.18
N LEU A 81 -2.08 6.84 3.89
CA LEU A 81 -1.86 7.92 2.92
C LEU A 81 -2.64 9.18 3.31
N ALA A 82 -3.93 9.07 3.63
CA ALA A 82 -4.75 10.22 4.02
C ALA A 82 -4.26 10.89 5.32
N ARG A 83 -3.82 10.10 6.31
CA ARG A 83 -3.31 10.58 7.60
C ARG A 83 -1.93 11.25 7.45
N GLY A 84 -1.03 10.67 6.67
CA GLY A 84 0.30 11.21 6.41
C GLY A 84 0.25 12.51 5.58
N LEU A 85 -0.68 12.59 4.63
CA LEU A 85 -0.75 13.71 3.69
C LEU A 85 -1.59 14.89 4.19
N ARG A 86 -2.51 14.73 5.15
CA ARG A 86 -3.29 15.85 5.73
C ARG A 86 -2.44 17.01 6.26
N ARG A 87 -1.15 16.78 6.56
CA ARG A 87 -0.21 17.82 7.02
C ARG A 87 0.53 18.56 5.88
N LYS A 88 0.43 18.14 4.61
CA LYS A 88 1.15 18.76 3.49
C LYS A 88 0.19 19.22 2.38
N ARG A 89 0.39 20.43 1.84
CA ARG A 89 -0.34 20.99 0.67
C ARG A 89 -0.37 20.06 -0.56
N ALA A 90 0.57 19.11 -0.65
CA ALA A 90 0.61 18.07 -1.67
C ALA A 90 -0.65 17.19 -1.73
N ALA A 91 -1.39 17.05 -0.61
CA ALA A 91 -2.65 16.31 -0.56
C ALA A 91 -3.76 16.90 -1.45
N GLN A 92 -3.65 18.18 -1.82
CA GLN A 92 -4.62 18.88 -2.66
C GLN A 92 -4.34 18.72 -4.15
N SER A 93 -3.19 18.12 -4.55
CA SER A 93 -2.89 17.91 -5.96
C SER A 93 -3.73 16.73 -6.51
N PRO A 94 -4.49 16.94 -7.61
CA PRO A 94 -5.32 15.91 -8.22
C PRO A 94 -4.56 14.62 -8.57
N ALA A 95 -3.26 14.71 -8.84
CA ALA A 95 -2.41 13.56 -9.15
C ALA A 95 -2.34 12.54 -8.00
N PHE A 96 -2.22 12.99 -6.75
CA PHE A 96 -2.13 12.08 -5.59
C PHE A 96 -3.47 11.40 -5.29
N TYR A 97 -4.58 12.11 -5.49
CA TYR A 97 -5.91 11.54 -5.33
C TYR A 97 -6.16 10.42 -6.35
N THR A 98 -5.80 10.66 -7.61
CA THR A 98 -5.91 9.67 -8.68
C THR A 98 -4.98 8.47 -8.43
N LEU A 99 -3.75 8.71 -7.98
CA LEU A 99 -2.81 7.63 -7.65
C LEU A 99 -3.34 6.72 -6.53
N GLY A 100 -3.89 7.30 -5.45
CA GLY A 100 -4.48 6.53 -4.36
C GLY A 100 -5.72 5.72 -4.79
N ARG A 101 -6.47 6.21 -5.78
CA ARG A 101 -7.58 5.47 -6.40
C ARG A 101 -7.08 4.30 -7.24
N ILE A 102 -6.09 4.53 -8.10
CA ILE A 102 -5.47 3.49 -8.94
C ILE A 102 -4.91 2.36 -8.06
N LEU A 103 -4.13 2.70 -7.04
CA LEU A 103 -3.54 1.71 -6.14
C LEU A 103 -4.59 0.87 -5.42
N HIS A 104 -5.68 1.52 -4.96
CA HIS A 104 -6.80 0.81 -4.34
C HIS A 104 -7.45 -0.19 -5.30
N TYR A 105 -7.71 0.19 -6.54
CA TYR A 105 -8.29 -0.73 -7.53
C TYR A 105 -7.36 -1.90 -7.83
N ILE A 106 -6.04 -1.68 -7.93
CA ILE A 106 -5.06 -2.76 -8.12
C ILE A 106 -5.10 -3.76 -6.96
N ILE A 107 -5.08 -3.26 -5.71
CA ILE A 107 -5.10 -4.13 -4.51
C ILE A 107 -6.40 -4.92 -4.42
N VAL A 108 -7.54 -4.27 -4.62
CA VAL A 108 -8.86 -4.94 -4.57
C VAL A 108 -8.96 -5.97 -5.69
N MET A 109 -8.52 -5.64 -6.90
CA MET A 109 -8.54 -6.58 -8.03
C MET A 109 -7.64 -7.79 -7.78
N ALA A 110 -6.40 -7.59 -7.33
CA ALA A 110 -5.48 -8.68 -6.99
C ALA A 110 -6.02 -9.55 -5.84
N GLY A 111 -6.58 -8.92 -4.80
CA GLY A 111 -7.23 -9.61 -3.68
C GLY A 111 -8.42 -10.46 -4.11
N SER A 112 -9.24 -9.96 -5.04
CA SER A 112 -10.36 -10.72 -5.61
C SER A 112 -9.88 -11.96 -6.37
N PHE A 113 -8.85 -11.83 -7.21
CA PHE A 113 -8.29 -12.99 -7.92
C PHE A 113 -7.68 -14.01 -6.96
N ALA A 114 -6.97 -13.57 -5.93
CA ALA A 114 -6.42 -14.46 -4.91
C ALA A 114 -7.53 -15.18 -4.11
N ALA A 115 -8.61 -14.46 -3.77
CA ALA A 115 -9.76 -15.03 -3.07
C ALA A 115 -10.46 -16.10 -3.93
N LEU A 116 -10.70 -15.80 -5.21
CA LEU A 116 -11.31 -16.77 -6.13
C LEU A 116 -10.40 -17.98 -6.38
N GLY A 117 -9.09 -17.78 -6.49
CA GLY A 117 -8.12 -18.87 -6.64
C GLY A 117 -8.08 -19.80 -5.43
N SER A 118 -8.37 -19.29 -4.23
CA SER A 118 -8.43 -20.10 -3.01
C SER A 118 -9.56 -21.15 -2.99
N ILE A 119 -10.57 -20.99 -3.84
CA ILE A 119 -11.70 -21.93 -4.01
C ILE A 119 -11.38 -23.00 -5.08
N GLY A 120 -10.25 -22.90 -5.77
CA GLY A 120 -9.84 -23.87 -6.79
C GLY A 120 -10.17 -23.45 -8.23
N ILE A 121 -10.56 -22.19 -8.45
CA ILE A 121 -10.73 -21.66 -9.80
C ILE A 121 -9.34 -21.43 -10.42
N ASP A 122 -9.08 -22.07 -11.56
CA ASP A 122 -7.84 -21.89 -12.32
C ASP A 122 -7.86 -20.57 -13.10
N PHE A 123 -6.93 -19.68 -12.77
CA PHE A 123 -6.72 -18.40 -13.45
C PHE A 123 -5.45 -18.37 -14.29
N THR A 124 -4.82 -19.52 -14.57
CA THR A 124 -3.53 -19.59 -15.29
C THR A 124 -3.60 -18.89 -16.64
N SER A 125 -4.65 -19.09 -17.43
CA SER A 125 -4.82 -18.41 -18.72
C SER A 125 -4.99 -16.90 -18.59
N PHE A 126 -5.72 -16.44 -17.57
CA PHE A 126 -5.86 -15.00 -17.28
C PHE A 126 -4.54 -14.39 -16.81
N ALA A 127 -3.77 -15.11 -15.99
CA ALA A 127 -2.46 -14.69 -15.52
C ALA A 127 -1.46 -14.55 -16.69
N LEU A 128 -1.50 -15.47 -17.67
CA LEU A 128 -0.69 -15.37 -18.88
C LEU A 128 -1.02 -14.11 -19.70
N ILE A 129 -2.31 -13.84 -19.94
CA ILE A 129 -2.77 -12.66 -20.67
C ILE A 129 -2.42 -11.37 -19.91
N ALA A 130 -2.69 -11.34 -18.60
CA ALA A 130 -2.36 -10.20 -17.75
C ALA A 130 -0.84 -9.95 -17.69
N GLY A 131 -0.04 -11.02 -17.69
CA GLY A 131 1.42 -10.94 -17.76
C GLY A 131 1.90 -10.31 -19.06
N ALA A 132 1.40 -10.78 -20.21
CA ALA A 132 1.71 -10.20 -21.51
C ALA A 132 1.30 -8.73 -21.61
N LEU A 133 0.12 -8.37 -21.10
CA LEU A 133 -0.36 -7.00 -21.05
C LEU A 133 0.53 -6.12 -20.14
N SER A 134 0.91 -6.63 -18.96
CA SER A 134 1.77 -5.93 -18.01
C SER A 134 3.14 -5.62 -18.61
N VAL A 135 3.71 -6.56 -19.37
CA VAL A 135 4.96 -6.34 -20.10
C VAL A 135 4.79 -5.24 -21.16
N GLY A 136 3.69 -5.24 -21.91
CA GLY A 136 3.38 -4.18 -22.88
C GLY A 136 3.22 -2.78 -22.27
N ILE A 137 2.57 -2.69 -21.10
CA ILE A 137 2.47 -1.43 -20.34
C ILE A 137 3.86 -0.98 -19.85
N GLY A 138 4.69 -1.91 -19.39
CA GLY A 138 6.07 -1.63 -18.98
C GLY A 138 6.92 -1.06 -20.11
N PHE A 139 6.85 -1.65 -21.30
CA PHE A 139 7.52 -1.11 -22.50
C PHE A 139 7.02 0.29 -22.86
N SER A 140 5.72 0.55 -22.74
CA SER A 140 5.14 1.87 -23.01
C SER A 140 5.66 2.94 -22.03
N LEU A 141 5.86 2.57 -20.76
CA LEU A 141 6.32 3.49 -19.71
C LEU A 141 7.86 3.62 -19.66
N GLN A 142 8.59 2.77 -20.37
CA GLN A 142 10.06 2.67 -20.31
C GLN A 142 10.74 4.03 -20.50
N ALA A 143 10.32 4.83 -21.49
CA ALA A 143 10.91 6.14 -21.76
C ALA A 143 10.72 7.13 -20.60
N ILE A 144 9.53 7.15 -19.99
CA ILE A 144 9.21 8.03 -18.86
C ILE A 144 10.03 7.65 -17.64
N VAL A 145 10.15 6.35 -17.36
CA VAL A 145 10.94 5.83 -16.23
C VAL A 145 12.42 6.11 -16.44
N SER A 146 12.94 5.87 -17.64
CA SER A 146 14.33 6.15 -17.98
C SER A 146 14.67 7.62 -17.75
N ASN A 147 13.84 8.54 -18.27
CA ASN A 147 14.03 9.98 -18.08
C ASN A 147 13.98 10.40 -16.59
N PHE A 148 13.11 9.77 -15.81
CA PHE A 148 13.01 10.03 -14.37
C PHE A 148 14.24 9.53 -13.61
N VAL A 149 14.71 8.31 -13.90
CA VAL A 149 15.90 7.72 -13.27
C VAL A 149 17.14 8.53 -13.62
N SER A 150 17.31 8.96 -14.86
CA SER A 150 18.39 9.87 -15.27
C SER A 150 18.37 11.17 -14.47
N GLY A 151 17.19 11.75 -14.25
CA GLY A 151 17.05 12.95 -13.41
C GLY A 151 17.45 12.73 -11.95
N LEU A 152 17.12 11.57 -11.37
CA LEU A 152 17.55 11.21 -10.01
C LEU A 152 19.06 10.98 -9.94
N ILE A 153 19.64 10.26 -10.90
CA ILE A 153 21.08 10.00 -10.96
C ILE A 153 21.86 11.32 -11.04
N LEU A 154 21.45 12.25 -11.90
CA LEU A 154 22.05 13.59 -11.99
C LEU A 154 22.04 14.35 -10.65
N LEU A 155 20.95 14.22 -9.88
CA LEU A 155 20.83 14.84 -8.56
C LEU A 155 21.79 14.19 -7.54
N PHE A 156 21.99 12.88 -7.63
CA PHE A 156 22.89 12.14 -6.75
C PHE A 156 24.37 12.31 -7.12
N GLU A 157 24.68 12.35 -8.42
CA GLU A 157 26.05 12.55 -8.93
C GLU A 157 26.53 13.99 -8.74
N GLY A 158 25.62 14.95 -8.53
CA GLY A 158 26.00 16.34 -8.23
C GLY A 158 26.71 17.04 -9.39
N THR A 159 26.38 16.69 -10.63
CA THR A 159 27.11 17.09 -11.85
C THR A 159 26.78 18.49 -12.37
N LEU A 160 25.86 19.23 -11.75
CA LEU A 160 25.54 20.60 -12.14
C LEU A 160 25.58 21.53 -10.92
N ARG A 161 26.72 22.19 -10.71
CA ARG A 161 26.77 23.39 -9.88
C ARG A 161 26.23 24.56 -10.69
N VAL A 162 25.27 25.29 -10.13
CA VAL A 162 24.81 26.57 -10.70
C VAL A 162 26.02 27.52 -10.72
N GLY A 163 26.50 27.90 -11.91
CA GLY A 163 27.69 28.75 -12.07
C GLY A 163 28.56 28.47 -13.31
N ASP A 164 28.32 27.37 -14.03
CA ASP A 164 29.12 27.06 -15.22
C ASP A 164 28.82 27.97 -16.41
N PHE A 165 29.88 28.43 -17.06
CA PHE A 165 29.85 29.21 -18.29
C PHE A 165 29.60 28.24 -19.46
N ILE A 166 28.45 28.36 -20.11
CA ILE A 166 28.04 27.47 -21.19
C ILE A 166 28.12 28.24 -22.50
N GLU A 167 28.93 27.74 -23.43
CA GLU A 167 29.01 28.21 -24.80
C GLU A 167 28.08 27.32 -25.65
N MET A 168 27.01 27.89 -26.20
CA MET A 168 26.11 27.18 -27.12
C MET A 168 26.58 27.41 -28.55
N ASP A 169 26.34 26.41 -29.42
CA ASP A 169 26.67 26.49 -30.85
C ASP A 169 26.03 27.74 -31.49
N GLY A 170 26.88 28.67 -31.92
CA GLY A 170 26.53 29.96 -32.52
C GLY A 170 26.60 31.14 -31.56
N ASP A 171 27.79 31.76 -31.42
CA ASP A 171 28.16 33.09 -30.85
C ASP A 171 27.39 33.65 -29.62
N LEU A 172 26.57 32.83 -28.95
CA LEU A 172 25.71 33.20 -27.85
C LEU A 172 26.38 32.79 -26.55
N ARG A 173 27.02 33.77 -25.90
CA ARG A 173 27.69 33.61 -24.60
C ARG A 173 26.86 34.23 -23.48
N GLY A 174 26.53 33.45 -22.46
CA GLY A 174 25.78 33.96 -21.31
C GLY A 174 25.94 33.08 -20.07
N VAL A 175 25.71 33.68 -18.91
CA VAL A 175 25.72 32.95 -17.62
C VAL A 175 24.30 32.46 -17.34
N VAL A 176 24.17 31.18 -17.00
CA VAL A 176 22.88 30.58 -16.61
C VAL A 176 22.42 31.20 -15.31
N LYS A 177 21.27 31.90 -15.33
CA LYS A 177 20.72 32.56 -14.15
C LYS A 177 19.84 31.61 -13.34
N GLU A 178 18.93 30.91 -14.02
CA GLU A 178 18.00 29.94 -13.42
C GLU A 178 17.62 28.85 -14.42
N ILE A 179 17.47 27.62 -13.93
CA ILE A 179 16.98 26.46 -14.68
C ILE A 179 15.58 26.13 -14.17
N ASN A 180 14.56 26.31 -15.01
CA ASN A 180 13.18 25.87 -14.75
C ASN A 180 12.90 24.54 -15.48
N THR A 181 11.86 23.83 -15.08
CA THR A 181 11.47 22.51 -15.63
C THR A 181 11.15 22.50 -17.13
N ARG A 182 10.98 23.66 -17.76
CA ARG A 182 10.65 23.79 -19.19
C ARG A 182 11.51 24.81 -19.97
N ALA A 183 12.37 25.57 -19.30
CA ALA A 183 13.19 26.59 -19.95
C ALA A 183 14.35 27.02 -19.05
N THR A 184 15.49 27.36 -19.66
CA THR A 184 16.64 27.95 -18.96
C THR A 184 16.69 29.44 -19.29
N VAL A 185 16.77 30.28 -18.26
CA VAL A 185 16.88 31.73 -18.43
C VAL A 185 18.37 32.09 -18.42
N ILE A 186 18.87 32.51 -19.59
CA ILE A 186 20.26 32.89 -19.78
C ILE A 186 20.37 34.42 -19.72
N ASN A 187 21.35 34.92 -18.97
CA ASN A 187 21.65 36.35 -18.93
C ASN A 187 22.84 36.65 -19.85
N THR A 188 22.55 37.17 -21.04
CA THR A 188 23.55 37.57 -22.04
C THR A 188 23.89 39.05 -21.84
N ARG A 189 25.11 39.37 -21.38
CA ARG A 189 25.63 40.75 -21.46
C ARG A 189 26.12 41.00 -22.89
N LEU A 190 25.25 41.49 -23.76
CA LEU A 190 25.66 41.99 -25.07
C LEU A 190 26.43 43.32 -24.91
N ARG A 191 27.75 43.21 -24.79
CA ARG A 191 28.72 44.22 -25.24
C ARG A 191 29.88 43.49 -25.89
N CYS A 192 29.64 43.03 -27.12
CA CYS A 192 30.71 42.61 -28.02
C CYS A 192 30.97 43.79 -28.97
N HIS A 193 31.85 44.70 -28.56
CA HIS A 193 32.48 45.68 -29.46
C HIS A 193 33.77 45.02 -29.94
N ILE A 194 33.75 44.45 -31.14
CA ILE A 194 34.97 43.97 -31.80
C ILE A 194 35.44 45.09 -32.71
N ASP A 195 36.32 45.94 -32.18
CA ASP A 195 37.30 46.61 -33.03
C ASP A 195 38.45 45.63 -33.24
N ARG A 196 38.75 45.31 -34.50
CA ARG A 196 40.04 44.77 -34.90
C ARG A 196 40.54 45.56 -36.11
N ASN A 197 41.71 46.16 -35.91
CA ASN A 197 42.65 46.59 -36.95
C ASN A 197 43.23 45.35 -37.66
#